data_AF-A0A533X5F6-F1
#
_entry.id   AF-A0A533X5F6-F1
#
_cell.length_a   1.000
_cell.length_b   1.000
_cell.length_c   1.000
_cell.angle_alpha   90.00
_cell.angle_beta   90.00
_cell.angle_gamma   90.00
#
_symmetry.space_group_name_H-M   'P 1'
#
loop_
_entity.id
_entity.type
_entity.pdbx_description
1 polymer ?
#
loop_
_entity_poly.entity_id
_entity_poly.type
_entity_poly.pdbx_seq_one_letter_code
_entity_poly.pdbx_strand_id
1 'polypeptide(L)'
;MRVSVLLALFLVVSLAVGPIFPKSAASTTGCQFNSTKGRIQHVIYIQFDNTHFVRDNPNVPSDLEQMPNLLNFIQDNGVLLTNHHTPLISHTATDILTSLTGVYGDQMGVPVSNSFRYFNPDGTSNLGVSFAYWTDPIFDPTTPSPTDTKYNMLTADGLNAPAPWVLYTRAGCNFGAVATANTVLENI
;
A
#
# COMPACT_ATOMS: atom_id res chain seq x y z
N MET A 1 -13.04 76.85 -47.29
CA MET A 1 -13.18 77.02 -45.83
C MET A 1 -14.12 75.93 -45.33
N ARG A 2 -13.66 75.07 -44.41
CA ARG A 2 -14.40 73.91 -43.89
C ARG A 2 -15.57 74.34 -43.00
N VAL A 3 -16.70 73.64 -43.05
CA VAL A 3 -17.53 73.42 -41.86
C VAL A 3 -18.02 71.97 -41.88
N SER A 4 -17.34 71.13 -41.10
CA SER A 4 -17.75 69.76 -40.81
C SER A 4 -18.69 69.77 -39.61
N VAL A 5 -19.84 69.12 -39.73
CA VAL A 5 -20.82 68.96 -38.65
C VAL A 5 -20.30 67.88 -37.68
N LEU A 6 -20.09 68.25 -36.42
CA LEU A 6 -19.78 67.32 -35.33
C LEU A 6 -21.09 66.76 -34.77
N LEU A 7 -21.31 65.45 -34.95
CA LEU A 7 -22.35 64.70 -34.27
C LEU A 7 -21.72 64.10 -33.00
N ALA A 8 -22.11 64.59 -31.82
CA ALA A 8 -21.68 64.01 -30.55
C ALA A 8 -22.57 62.80 -30.22
N LEU A 9 -22.05 61.59 -30.39
CA LEU A 9 -22.65 60.37 -29.82
C LEU A 9 -22.05 60.14 -28.42
N PHE A 10 -22.87 60.25 -27.38
CA PHE A 10 -22.52 59.77 -26.04
C PHE A 10 -22.66 58.25 -26.01
N LEU A 11 -21.53 57.53 -25.92
CA LEU A 11 -21.51 56.09 -25.69
C LEU A 11 -21.47 55.83 -24.17
N VAL A 12 -22.58 55.37 -23.60
CA VAL A 12 -22.62 54.92 -22.20
C VAL A 12 -22.06 53.51 -22.14
N VAL A 13 -20.83 53.35 -21.65
CA VAL A 13 -20.24 52.03 -21.37
C VAL A 13 -20.68 51.60 -19.98
N SER A 14 -21.69 50.75 -19.90
CA SER A 14 -22.07 50.08 -18.65
C SER A 14 -21.06 48.96 -18.35
N LEU A 15 -20.10 49.21 -17.46
CA LEU A 15 -19.28 48.14 -16.87
C LEU A 15 -20.14 47.33 -15.90
N ALA A 16 -20.66 46.19 -16.36
CA ALA A 16 -21.21 45.18 -15.48
C ALA A 16 -20.06 44.46 -14.76
N VAL A 17 -19.69 44.96 -13.58
CA VAL A 17 -18.81 44.24 -12.65
C VAL A 17 -19.65 43.16 -11.97
N GLY A 18 -19.73 41.99 -12.60
CA GLY A 18 -20.24 40.79 -11.94
C GLY A 18 -19.28 40.36 -10.84
N PRO A 19 -19.76 39.90 -9.67
CA PRO A 19 -18.87 39.45 -8.63
C PRO A 19 -18.13 38.19 -9.09
N ILE A 20 -16.80 38.29 -9.22
CA ILE A 20 -15.92 37.13 -9.38
C ILE A 20 -15.77 36.52 -8.00
N PHE A 21 -16.78 35.76 -7.57
CA PHE A 21 -16.57 34.84 -6.47
C PHE A 21 -15.70 33.70 -7.01
N PRO A 22 -14.54 33.40 -6.42
CA PRO A 22 -13.83 32.17 -6.74
C PRO A 22 -14.83 31.02 -6.53
N LYS A 23 -15.06 30.22 -7.57
CA LYS A 23 -15.77 28.95 -7.43
C LYS A 23 -15.02 28.18 -6.36
N SER A 24 -15.60 28.07 -5.17
CA SER A 24 -15.09 27.13 -4.17
C SER A 24 -15.03 25.78 -4.87
N ALA A 25 -13.84 25.21 -4.98
CA ALA A 25 -13.71 23.83 -5.41
C ALA A 25 -14.66 23.02 -4.55
N ALA A 26 -15.54 22.24 -5.18
CA ALA A 26 -16.38 21.32 -4.44
C ALA A 26 -15.44 20.48 -3.56
N SER A 27 -15.66 20.50 -2.24
CA SER A 27 -15.04 19.54 -1.35
C SER A 27 -15.41 18.16 -1.88
N THR A 28 -14.48 17.49 -2.57
CA THR A 28 -14.69 16.11 -3.01
C THR A 28 -14.68 15.26 -1.75
N THR A 29 -15.86 14.99 -1.20
CA THR A 29 -16.07 14.20 0.02
C THR A 29 -15.81 12.70 -0.19
N GLY A 30 -14.83 12.32 -0.99
CA GLY A 30 -14.50 10.92 -1.29
C GLY A 30 -13.05 10.75 -1.72
N CYS A 31 -12.53 9.53 -1.56
CA CYS A 31 -11.18 9.11 -1.91
C CYS A 31 -10.65 9.77 -3.19
N GLN A 32 -9.61 10.61 -3.07
CA GLN A 32 -8.92 11.18 -4.21
C GLN A 32 -7.48 10.67 -4.26
N PHE A 33 -7.11 9.99 -5.34
CA PHE A 33 -5.72 9.67 -5.62
C PHE A 33 -5.06 10.87 -6.31
N ASN A 34 -3.96 11.37 -5.74
CA ASN A 34 -3.13 12.40 -6.35
C ASN A 34 -2.29 11.84 -7.51
N SER A 35 -2.95 11.25 -8.50
CA SER A 35 -2.33 10.69 -9.69
C SER A 35 -2.05 11.79 -10.72
N THR A 36 -0.96 11.66 -11.49
CA THR A 36 -0.49 12.69 -12.44
C THR A 36 -1.58 13.17 -13.43
N LYS A 37 -2.54 12.30 -13.76
CA LYS A 37 -3.65 12.61 -14.68
C LYS A 37 -5.02 12.68 -13.99
N GLY A 38 -5.09 12.50 -12.67
CA GLY A 38 -6.34 12.53 -11.90
C GLY A 38 -7.37 11.45 -12.27
N ARG A 39 -6.96 10.34 -12.91
CA ARG A 39 -7.87 9.32 -13.45
C ARG A 39 -7.97 8.04 -12.62
N ILE A 40 -7.10 7.87 -11.62
CA ILE A 40 -7.12 6.65 -10.81
C ILE A 40 -8.33 6.73 -9.86
N GLN A 41 -9.17 5.70 -9.90
CA GLN A 41 -10.34 5.54 -9.01
C GLN A 41 -10.17 4.36 -8.05
N HIS A 42 -9.35 3.38 -8.42
CA HIS A 42 -9.08 2.18 -7.64
C HIS A 42 -7.60 1.83 -7.78
N VAL A 43 -7.01 1.35 -6.68
CA VAL A 43 -5.70 0.73 -6.65
C VAL A 43 -5.92 -0.72 -6.27
N ILE A 44 -5.43 -1.64 -7.11
CA ILE A 44 -5.47 -3.07 -6.87
C ILE A 44 -4.03 -3.52 -6.67
N TYR A 45 -3.76 -4.11 -5.50
CA TYR A 45 -2.47 -4.72 -5.17
C TYR A 45 -2.63 -6.24 -5.19
N ILE A 46 -1.81 -6.92 -5.98
CA ILE A 46 -1.77 -8.38 -6.08
C ILE A 46 -0.34 -8.80 -5.83
N GLN A 47 -0.15 -9.69 -4.86
CA GLN A 47 1.14 -10.30 -4.58
C GLN A 47 1.06 -11.78 -4.91
N PHE A 48 1.96 -12.22 -5.79
CA PHE A 48 2.14 -13.64 -6.08
C PHE A 48 3.28 -14.15 -5.21
N ASP A 49 3.01 -15.20 -4.45
CA ASP A 49 4.03 -15.87 -3.65
C ASP A 49 5.00 -16.65 -4.55
N ASN A 50 6.28 -16.61 -4.22
CA ASN A 50 7.34 -17.38 -4.85
C ASN A 50 7.35 -17.31 -6.40
N THR A 51 7.14 -16.11 -6.97
CA THR A 51 7.10 -15.90 -8.43
C THR A 51 8.38 -15.25 -8.93
N HIS A 52 9.08 -15.95 -9.81
CA HIS A 52 10.35 -15.55 -10.39
C HIS A 52 10.16 -14.93 -11.77
N PHE A 53 10.78 -13.78 -11.97
CA PHE A 53 10.84 -13.12 -13.28
C PHE A 53 11.86 -13.79 -14.22
N VAL A 54 13.01 -14.19 -13.67
CA VAL A 54 14.08 -14.83 -14.43
C VAL A 54 13.95 -16.35 -14.36
N ARG A 55 14.57 -17.02 -15.32
CA ARG A 55 14.68 -18.48 -15.30
C ARG A 55 15.79 -18.90 -14.33
N ASP A 56 15.44 -19.60 -13.27
CA ASP A 56 16.43 -20.22 -12.37
C ASP A 56 17.17 -21.37 -13.05
N ASN A 57 16.44 -22.13 -13.89
CA ASN A 57 17.00 -23.12 -14.79
C ASN A 57 16.78 -22.65 -16.23
N PRO A 58 17.82 -22.48 -17.07
CA PRO A 58 17.68 -21.95 -18.42
C PRO A 58 16.74 -22.77 -19.32
N ASN A 59 16.53 -24.05 -19.01
CA ASN A 59 15.66 -24.96 -19.76
C ASN A 59 14.20 -24.99 -19.25
N VAL A 60 13.90 -24.27 -18.17
CA VAL A 60 12.55 -24.18 -17.60
C VAL A 60 12.09 -22.74 -17.72
N PRO A 61 10.92 -22.45 -18.31
CA PRO A 61 10.36 -21.11 -18.31
C PRO A 61 10.23 -20.56 -16.88
N SER A 62 10.45 -19.26 -16.71
CA SER A 62 10.21 -18.58 -15.44
C SER A 62 8.74 -18.64 -15.05
N ASP A 63 8.41 -18.36 -13.78
CA ASP A 63 7.02 -18.33 -13.34
C ASP A 63 6.22 -17.29 -14.16
N LEU A 64 6.80 -16.12 -14.44
CA LEU A 64 6.12 -15.10 -15.25
C LEU A 64 5.91 -15.54 -16.71
N GLU A 65 6.86 -16.25 -17.32
CA GLU A 65 6.67 -16.81 -18.67
C GLU A 65 5.55 -17.85 -18.73
N GLN A 66 5.26 -18.51 -17.61
CA GLN A 66 4.15 -19.46 -17.48
C GLN A 66 2.81 -18.78 -17.17
N MET A 67 2.77 -17.45 -16.99
CA MET A 67 1.58 -16.65 -16.73
C MET A 67 1.26 -15.71 -17.91
N PRO A 68 0.85 -16.23 -19.09
CA PRO A 68 0.81 -15.47 -20.34
C PRO A 68 -0.10 -14.24 -20.28
N ASN A 69 -1.22 -14.29 -19.55
CA ASN A 69 -2.10 -13.13 -19.39
C ASN A 69 -1.42 -11.99 -18.63
N LEU A 70 -0.68 -12.31 -17.57
CA LEU A 70 0.05 -11.33 -16.78
C LEU A 70 1.24 -10.78 -17.56
N LEU A 71 2.01 -11.66 -18.21
CA LEU A 71 3.14 -11.28 -19.04
C LEU A 71 2.71 -10.33 -20.17
N ASN A 72 1.68 -10.69 -20.94
CA ASN A 72 1.18 -9.86 -22.03
C ASN A 72 0.66 -8.51 -21.51
N PHE A 73 -0.07 -8.50 -20.38
CA PHE A 73 -0.52 -7.25 -19.77
C PHE A 73 0.66 -6.33 -19.41
N ILE A 74 1.72 -6.87 -18.80
CA ILE A 74 2.90 -6.08 -18.43
C ILE A 74 3.62 -5.55 -19.68
N GLN A 75 3.74 -6.35 -20.74
CA GLN A 75 4.39 -5.95 -21.99
C GLN A 75 3.62 -4.82 -22.71
N ASP A 76 2.30 -4.94 -22.78
CA ASP A 76 1.46 -4.02 -23.57
C ASP A 76 1.04 -2.76 -22.78
N ASN A 77 0.91 -2.87 -21.46
CA ASN A 77 0.27 -1.85 -20.62
C ASN A 77 1.03 -1.51 -19.33
N GLY A 78 2.10 -2.23 -19.00
CA GLY A 78 2.75 -2.18 -17.69
C GLY A 78 4.10 -1.45 -17.69
N VAL A 79 4.62 -1.30 -16.48
CA VAL A 79 6.02 -0.96 -16.22
C VAL A 79 6.58 -2.07 -15.32
N LEU A 80 7.71 -2.64 -15.70
CA LEU A 80 8.38 -3.69 -14.94
C LEU A 80 9.66 -3.14 -14.30
N LEU A 81 9.76 -3.26 -12.97
CA LEU A 81 10.98 -3.01 -12.22
C LEU A 81 11.58 -4.36 -11.82
N THR A 82 12.75 -4.70 -12.38
CA THR A 82 13.43 -5.97 -12.10
C THR A 82 14.59 -5.81 -11.12
N ASN A 83 15.16 -4.62 -11.02
CA ASN A 83 16.20 -4.31 -10.04
C ASN A 83 15.56 -3.98 -8.68
N HIS A 84 15.35 -5.01 -7.87
CA HIS A 84 14.76 -4.92 -6.55
C HIS A 84 15.56 -5.77 -5.56
N HIS A 85 15.40 -5.46 -4.27
CA HIS A 85 15.99 -6.22 -3.17
C HIS A 85 14.87 -6.77 -2.30
N THR A 86 15.01 -8.02 -1.89
CA THR A 86 14.13 -8.68 -0.93
C THR A 86 14.75 -8.66 0.47
N PRO A 87 13.96 -8.69 1.58
CA PRO A 87 14.49 -9.00 2.90
C PRO A 87 15.38 -10.26 2.88
N LEU A 88 16.46 -10.24 3.68
CA LEU A 88 17.38 -11.38 3.79
C LEU A 88 17.25 -12.00 5.20
N ILE A 89 16.88 -13.26 5.36
CA ILE A 89 16.52 -14.27 4.33
C ILE A 89 15.07 -14.08 3.86
N SER A 90 14.82 -14.26 2.55
CA SER A 90 13.49 -14.16 1.95
C SER A 90 12.56 -15.25 2.46
N HIS A 91 11.41 -14.84 2.98
CA HIS A 91 10.35 -15.71 3.46
C HIS A 91 8.99 -15.05 3.24
N THR A 92 7.98 -15.86 2.90
CA THR A 92 6.62 -15.41 2.56
C THR A 92 6.07 -14.32 3.48
N ALA A 93 6.03 -14.57 4.80
CA ALA A 93 5.43 -13.63 5.75
C ALA A 93 6.19 -12.29 5.77
N THR A 94 7.51 -12.34 5.97
CA THR A 94 8.35 -11.14 6.07
C THR A 94 8.34 -10.33 4.78
N ASP A 95 8.40 -10.98 3.62
CA ASP A 95 8.49 -10.30 2.33
C ASP A 95 7.14 -9.66 1.93
N ILE A 96 6.03 -10.35 2.20
CA ILE A 96 4.68 -9.78 2.02
C ILE A 96 4.51 -8.57 2.91
N LEU A 97 4.84 -8.69 4.21
CA LEU A 97 4.68 -7.60 5.15
C LEU A 97 5.62 -6.43 4.83
N THR A 98 6.83 -6.68 4.33
CA THR A 98 7.73 -5.63 3.85
C THR A 98 7.10 -4.87 2.68
N SER A 99 6.47 -5.58 1.76
CA SER A 99 5.78 -4.99 0.60
C SER A 99 4.57 -4.15 1.01
N LEU A 100 3.81 -4.59 2.03
CA LEU A 100 2.62 -3.90 2.52
C LEU A 100 2.97 -2.69 3.40
N THR A 101 3.99 -2.80 4.24
CA THR A 101 4.34 -1.78 5.25
C THR A 101 5.38 -0.77 4.77
N GLY A 102 6.20 -1.16 3.79
CA GLY A 102 7.32 -0.36 3.31
C GLY A 102 8.53 -0.34 4.23
N VAL A 103 8.60 -1.22 5.23
CA VAL A 103 9.74 -1.33 6.16
C VAL A 103 10.19 -2.79 6.31
N TYR A 104 11.45 -3.00 6.71
CA TYR A 104 11.99 -4.34 6.94
C TYR A 104 11.54 -4.95 8.27
N GLY A 105 11.75 -6.25 8.43
CA GLY A 105 11.26 -7.04 9.55
C GLY A 105 11.61 -6.51 10.94
N ASP A 106 12.80 -5.89 11.10
CA ASP A 106 13.24 -5.27 12.35
C ASP A 106 12.39 -4.05 12.76
N GLN A 107 11.74 -3.40 11.80
CA GLN A 107 10.89 -2.23 12.01
C GLN A 107 9.40 -2.58 12.18
N MET A 108 9.02 -3.84 11.94
CA MET A 108 7.62 -4.28 11.97
C MET A 108 7.35 -5.53 12.83
N GLY A 109 8.38 -6.08 13.50
CA GLY A 109 8.23 -7.13 14.50
C GLY A 109 8.13 -8.56 13.95
N VAL A 110 8.16 -8.72 12.63
CA VAL A 110 8.28 -10.01 11.93
C VAL A 110 9.66 -10.07 11.28
N PRO A 111 10.69 -10.55 12.01
CA PRO A 111 12.07 -10.16 11.72
C PRO A 111 12.68 -10.91 10.53
N VAL A 112 12.38 -12.21 10.36
CA VAL A 112 13.12 -13.05 9.40
C VAL A 112 12.22 -14.00 8.62
N SER A 113 11.28 -14.72 9.23
CA SER A 113 10.62 -15.85 8.56
C SER A 113 9.12 -15.98 8.84
N ASN A 114 8.49 -17.01 8.26
CA ASN A 114 7.10 -17.43 8.52
C ASN A 114 6.90 -17.88 9.97
N SER A 115 8.00 -18.26 10.63
CA SER A 115 8.04 -18.62 12.03
C SER A 115 9.35 -18.18 12.67
N PHE A 116 9.34 -18.00 13.98
CA PHE A 116 10.48 -17.54 14.74
C PHE A 116 10.48 -18.16 16.13
N ARG A 117 11.51 -17.86 16.91
CA ARG A 117 11.58 -18.22 18.32
C ARG A 117 11.43 -16.97 19.16
N TYR A 118 10.55 -17.01 20.15
CA TYR A 118 10.49 -16.00 21.20
C TYR A 118 11.05 -16.59 22.50
N PHE A 119 11.64 -15.73 23.34
CA PHE A 119 12.30 -16.15 24.58
C PHE A 119 11.32 -16.08 25.75
N ASN A 120 11.31 -17.13 26.56
CA ASN A 120 10.56 -17.20 27.81
C ASN A 120 11.34 -16.54 28.96
N PRO A 121 10.67 -16.12 30.05
CA PRO A 121 11.34 -15.54 31.23
C PRO A 121 12.37 -16.47 31.91
N ASP A 122 12.25 -17.79 31.73
CA ASP A 122 13.16 -18.80 32.25
C ASP A 122 14.40 -19.04 31.36
N GLY A 123 14.55 -18.29 30.27
CA GLY A 123 15.65 -18.41 29.31
C GLY A 123 15.47 -19.49 28.25
N THR A 124 14.37 -20.26 28.29
CA THR A 124 14.00 -21.16 27.20
C THR A 124 13.39 -20.37 26.03
N SER A 125 13.03 -21.06 24.94
CA SER A 125 12.29 -20.43 23.83
C SER A 125 11.12 -21.28 23.41
N ASN A 126 10.16 -20.64 22.73
CA ASN A 126 8.97 -21.26 22.15
C ASN A 126 8.81 -20.85 20.68
N LEU A 127 7.90 -21.50 19.96
CA LEU A 127 7.61 -21.24 18.56
C LEU A 127 6.65 -20.05 18.44
N GLY A 128 7.01 -19.02 17.68
CA GLY A 128 6.06 -18.03 17.18
C GLY A 128 5.84 -18.24 15.69
N VAL A 129 4.63 -17.99 15.20
CA VAL A 129 4.35 -17.93 13.76
C VAL A 129 3.86 -16.55 13.37
N SER A 130 4.26 -16.11 12.18
CA SER A 130 4.07 -14.71 11.76
C SER A 130 2.67 -14.41 11.24
N PHE A 131 1.95 -15.45 10.78
CA PHE A 131 0.60 -15.37 10.22
C PHE A 131 -0.47 -15.32 11.32
N ALA A 132 -0.59 -14.17 11.96
CA ALA A 132 -1.64 -13.85 12.93
C ALA A 132 -2.12 -12.42 12.70
N TYR A 133 -3.30 -12.08 13.24
CA TYR A 133 -3.87 -10.76 13.01
C TYR A 133 -2.94 -9.66 13.55
N TRP A 134 -2.92 -8.53 12.84
CA TRP A 134 -1.99 -7.41 13.06
C TRP A 134 -1.81 -7.01 14.53
N THR A 135 -2.93 -6.90 15.25
CA THR A 135 -2.98 -6.44 16.65
C THR A 135 -3.16 -7.56 17.65
N ASP A 136 -3.15 -8.82 17.22
CA ASP A 136 -3.24 -9.92 18.16
C ASP A 136 -1.89 -10.13 18.85
N PRO A 137 -1.86 -10.75 20.04
CA PRO A 137 -0.61 -11.21 20.62
C PRO A 137 0.14 -12.19 19.68
N ILE A 138 1.42 -12.43 19.96
CA ILE A 138 2.16 -13.51 19.30
C ILE A 138 1.36 -14.81 19.35
N PHE A 139 1.20 -15.45 18.19
CA PHE A 139 0.53 -16.75 18.07
C PHE A 139 1.57 -17.88 18.12
N ASP A 140 1.37 -18.80 19.06
CA ASP A 140 2.14 -20.04 19.19
C ASP A 140 1.18 -21.23 19.06
N PRO A 141 1.21 -21.99 17.96
CA PRO A 141 0.27 -23.09 17.75
C PRO A 141 0.51 -24.27 18.71
N THR A 142 1.61 -24.27 19.45
CA THR A 142 1.97 -25.31 20.43
C THR A 142 1.63 -24.92 21.87
N THR A 143 1.29 -23.66 22.12
CA THR A 143 1.05 -23.11 23.46
C THR A 143 -0.25 -22.29 23.49
N PRO A 144 -1.31 -22.76 24.19
CA PRO A 144 -2.59 -22.03 24.26
C PRO A 144 -2.52 -20.68 24.97
N SER A 145 -1.44 -20.41 25.71
CA SER A 145 -1.22 -19.15 26.43
C SER A 145 0.27 -18.80 26.34
N PRO A 146 0.69 -18.18 25.23
CA PRO A 146 2.08 -17.74 25.04
C PRO A 146 2.52 -16.83 26.18
N THR A 147 3.79 -16.94 26.57
CA THR A 147 4.35 -16.09 27.64
C THR A 147 4.60 -14.66 27.18
N ASP A 148 4.81 -14.46 25.87
CA ASP A 148 4.89 -13.14 25.25
C ASP A 148 3.51 -12.71 24.77
N THR A 149 2.98 -11.66 25.38
CA THR A 149 1.66 -11.08 25.05
C THR A 149 1.78 -9.79 24.24
N LYS A 150 2.96 -9.48 23.69
CA LYS A 150 3.14 -8.34 22.78
C LYS A 150 2.44 -8.62 21.46
N TYR A 151 2.13 -7.53 20.74
CA TYR A 151 1.52 -7.59 19.41
C TYR A 151 2.35 -8.43 18.44
N ASN A 152 1.67 -9.11 17.52
CA ASN A 152 2.29 -9.85 16.43
C ASN A 152 3.11 -8.93 15.51
N MET A 153 2.68 -7.67 15.38
CA MET A 153 3.40 -6.64 14.64
C MET A 153 3.79 -5.47 15.54
N LEU A 154 5.09 -5.19 15.60
CA LEU A 154 5.69 -4.24 16.53
C LEU A 154 6.61 -3.25 15.81
N THR A 155 6.59 -1.99 16.22
CA THR A 155 7.65 -1.06 15.87
C THR A 155 8.95 -1.43 16.58
N ALA A 156 10.08 -0.84 16.16
CA ALA A 156 11.36 -0.97 16.86
C ALA A 156 11.30 -0.55 18.34
N ASP A 157 10.37 0.35 18.70
CA ASP A 157 10.12 0.79 20.09
C ASP A 157 9.21 -0.17 20.88
N GLY A 158 8.77 -1.28 20.28
CA GLY A 158 7.89 -2.27 20.91
C GLY A 158 6.43 -1.81 21.05
N LEU A 159 6.02 -0.79 20.29
CA LEU A 159 4.61 -0.39 20.17
C LEU A 159 3.95 -1.17 19.03
N ASN A 160 2.62 -1.21 18.99
CA ASN A 160 1.92 -1.79 17.83
C ASN A 160 2.34 -1.09 16.53
N ALA A 161 2.74 -1.87 15.53
CA ALA A 161 3.08 -1.32 14.22
C ALA A 161 1.85 -0.61 13.60
N PRO A 162 2.01 0.46 12.82
CA PRO A 162 0.89 1.10 12.15
C PRO A 162 0.34 0.21 11.03
N ALA A 163 -0.96 -0.08 11.06
CA ALA A 163 -1.58 -0.85 9.99
C ALA A 163 -1.40 -0.15 8.62
N PRO A 164 -1.01 -0.89 7.55
CA PRO A 164 -0.60 -0.29 6.28
C PRO A 164 -1.74 0.44 5.56
N TRP A 165 -3.00 0.15 5.91
CA TRP A 165 -4.16 0.78 5.30
C TRP A 165 -4.58 2.13 5.91
N VAL A 166 -3.99 2.53 7.05
CA VAL A 166 -4.43 3.71 7.82
C VAL A 166 -4.35 5.01 7.01
N LEU A 167 -3.34 5.16 6.15
CA LEU A 167 -3.21 6.35 5.29
C LEU A 167 -4.35 6.44 4.28
N TYR A 168 -4.77 5.32 3.69
CA TYR A 168 -5.89 5.28 2.76
C TYR A 168 -7.20 5.65 3.46
N THR A 169 -7.50 5.05 4.61
CA THR A 169 -8.75 5.34 5.33
C THR A 169 -8.80 6.77 5.87
N ARG A 170 -7.68 7.34 6.33
CA ARG A 170 -7.58 8.77 6.69
C ARG A 170 -7.80 9.71 5.51
N ALA A 171 -7.41 9.30 4.31
CA ALA A 171 -7.69 10.02 3.07
C ALA A 171 -9.13 9.84 2.55
N GLY A 172 -10.00 9.15 3.31
CA GLY A 172 -11.38 8.87 2.92
C GLY A 172 -11.52 7.76 1.88
N CYS A 173 -10.50 6.91 1.73
CA CYS A 173 -10.52 5.73 0.86
C CYS A 173 -11.01 4.49 1.59
N ASN A 174 -11.83 3.71 0.91
CA ASN A 174 -12.17 2.36 1.35
C ASN A 174 -10.95 1.46 1.15
N PHE A 175 -10.73 0.56 2.09
CA PHE A 175 -9.72 -0.49 2.00
C PHE A 175 -10.41 -1.84 2.15
N GLY A 176 -9.99 -2.80 1.33
CA GLY A 176 -10.43 -4.19 1.41
C GLY A 176 -9.24 -5.11 1.16
N ALA A 177 -9.22 -6.23 1.86
CA ALA A 177 -8.17 -7.24 1.76
C ALA A 177 -8.81 -8.63 1.72
N VAL A 178 -8.18 -9.53 0.98
CA VAL A 178 -8.53 -10.96 0.94
C VAL A 178 -7.22 -11.74 0.93
N ALA A 179 -7.13 -12.80 1.73
CA ALA A 179 -5.94 -13.64 1.83
C ALA A 179 -4.62 -12.84 1.96
N THR A 180 -4.66 -11.71 2.67
CA THR A 180 -3.52 -10.79 2.80
C THR A 180 -2.96 -10.91 4.21
N ALA A 181 -1.68 -11.29 4.31
CA ALA A 181 -1.01 -11.61 5.57
C ALA A 181 -1.27 -10.53 6.64
N ASN A 182 -1.62 -11.01 7.84
CA ASN A 182 -1.83 -10.22 9.05
C ASN A 182 -2.93 -9.15 8.98
N THR A 183 -3.67 -9.05 7.88
CA THR A 183 -4.80 -8.10 7.72
C THR A 183 -6.16 -8.79 7.79
N VAL A 184 -6.19 -10.09 7.53
CA VAL A 184 -7.36 -10.96 7.66
C VAL A 184 -7.17 -11.87 8.88
N LEU A 185 -8.27 -12.38 9.43
CA LEU A 185 -8.20 -13.39 10.48
C LEU A 185 -7.72 -14.71 9.85
N GLU A 186 -6.51 -15.13 10.18
CA GLU A 186 -5.88 -16.33 9.60
C GLU A 186 -5.67 -17.41 10.67
N ASN A 187 -5.22 -17.03 11.86
CA ASN A 187 -5.07 -17.91 13.03
C ASN A 187 -5.40 -17.10 14.29
N ILE A 188 -6.33 -17.61 15.11
CA ILE A 188 -6.80 -17.03 16.39
C ILE A 188 -6.71 -18.07 17.50
#